data_AF-A0A9Q0ECP4-F1
#
_entry.id   AF-A0A9Q0ECP4-F1
#
_cell.length_a   1.000
_cell.length_b   1.000
_cell.length_c   1.000
_cell.angle_alpha   90.00
_cell.angle_beta   90.00
_cell.angle_gamma   90.00
#
_symmetry.space_group_name_H-M   'P 1'
#
loop_
_entity.id
_entity.type
_entity.pdbx_description
1 polymer ?
#
loop_
_entity_poly.entity_id
_entity_poly.type
_entity_poly.pdbx_seq_one_letter_code
_entity_poly.pdbx_strand_id
1 'polypeptide(L)'
;MEAFRKLDKTGDGIITIEDLKGVYNVKHHPKFQNGELTEDQIFRIFLDSFDSPNDKDGKVTKEEFLNYYCGVSASIDSDVYFILMMKSAWKL
;
A
#
# COMPACT_ATOMS: atom_id res chain seq x y z
N MET A 1 10.96 -2.54 -9.10
CA MET A 1 9.74 -2.81 -9.89
C MET A 1 9.06 -4.14 -9.52
N GLU A 2 9.75 -5.12 -8.93
CA GLU A 2 9.11 -6.37 -8.50
C GLU A 2 8.02 -6.17 -7.44
N ALA A 3 8.20 -5.23 -6.49
CA ALA A 3 7.18 -4.92 -5.49
C ALA A 3 5.87 -4.43 -6.12
N PHE A 4 5.94 -3.47 -7.06
CA PHE A 4 4.78 -2.96 -7.80
C PHE A 4 4.07 -4.08 -8.57
N ARG A 5 4.80 -4.94 -9.29
CA ARG A 5 4.23 -6.10 -9.99
C ARG A 5 3.65 -7.17 -9.06
N LYS A 6 4.10 -7.21 -7.80
CA LYS A 6 3.57 -8.13 -6.79
C LYS A 6 2.27 -7.58 -6.20
N LEU A 7 2.15 -6.26 -6.13
CA LEU A 7 0.97 -5.53 -5.71
C LEU A 7 -0.11 -5.54 -6.80
N ASP A 8 0.25 -5.18 -8.03
CA ASP A 8 -0.62 -5.16 -9.21
C ASP A 8 -0.91 -6.60 -9.69
N LYS A 9 -2.06 -7.13 -9.28
CA LYS A 9 -2.49 -8.50 -9.60
C LYS A 9 -3.21 -8.58 -10.93
N THR A 10 -3.94 -7.54 -11.29
CA THR A 10 -4.63 -7.40 -12.57
C THR A 10 -3.65 -7.20 -13.72
N GLY A 11 -2.48 -6.62 -13.46
CA GLY A 11 -1.43 -6.36 -14.44
C GLY A 11 -1.77 -5.17 -15.34
N ASP A 12 -2.68 -4.30 -14.93
CA ASP A 12 -3.13 -3.12 -15.69
C ASP A 12 -2.20 -1.91 -15.48
N GLY A 13 -1.22 -2.03 -14.59
CA GLY A 13 -0.28 -0.96 -14.26
C GLY A 13 -0.80 0.00 -13.19
N ILE A 14 -1.88 -0.34 -12.50
CA ILE A 14 -2.54 0.46 -11.47
C ILE A 14 -2.86 -0.43 -10.26
N ILE A 15 -2.43 -0.04 -9.07
CA ILE A 15 -2.76 -0.80 -7.86
C ILE A 15 -4.08 -0.29 -7.30
N THR A 16 -5.08 -1.17 -7.22
CA THR A 16 -6.39 -0.88 -6.65
C THR A 16 -6.63 -1.64 -5.34
N ILE A 17 -7.73 -1.32 -4.64
CA ILE A 17 -8.17 -2.07 -3.44
C ILE A 17 -8.38 -3.56 -3.78
N GLU A 18 -8.88 -3.86 -4.97
CA GLU A 18 -9.13 -5.23 -5.40
C GLU A 18 -7.83 -6.03 -5.55
N ASP A 19 -6.78 -5.40 -6.08
CA ASP A 19 -5.44 -5.99 -6.12
C ASP A 19 -4.93 -6.26 -4.71
N LEU A 20 -5.08 -5.29 -3.80
CA LEU A 20 -4.63 -5.44 -2.41
C LEU A 20 -5.39 -6.54 -1.66
N LYS A 21 -6.70 -6.72 -1.89
CA LYS A 21 -7.48 -7.83 -1.33
C LYS A 21 -6.90 -9.20 -1.70
N GLY A 22 -6.33 -9.32 -2.91
CA GLY A 22 -5.74 -10.56 -3.40
C GLY A 22 -4.34 -10.86 -2.85
N VAL A 23 -3.65 -9.86 -2.26
CA VAL A 23 -2.24 -10.01 -1.87
C VAL A 23 -1.98 -9.69 -0.40
N TYR A 24 -2.79 -8.83 0.22
CA TYR A 24 -2.63 -8.40 1.60
C TYR A 24 -3.78 -8.89 2.47
N ASN A 25 -3.41 -9.55 3.57
CA ASN A 25 -4.38 -10.04 4.55
C ASN A 25 -4.47 -9.06 5.73
N VAL A 26 -5.47 -8.19 5.72
CA VAL A 26 -5.73 -7.22 6.82
C VAL A 26 -6.04 -7.89 8.16
N LYS A 27 -6.33 -9.20 8.21
CA LYS A 27 -6.73 -9.89 9.45
C LYS A 27 -5.64 -9.89 10.53
N HIS A 28 -4.39 -9.68 10.12
CA HIS A 28 -3.25 -9.55 11.03
C HIS A 28 -2.98 -8.10 11.45
N HIS A 29 -3.70 -7.13 10.90
CA HIS A 29 -3.54 -5.73 11.25
C HIS A 29 -4.16 -5.46 12.63
N PRO A 30 -3.43 -4.88 13.59
CA PRO A 30 -3.93 -4.69 14.96
C PRO A 30 -5.20 -3.83 15.00
N LYS A 31 -5.33 -2.84 14.12
CA LYS A 31 -6.56 -2.02 13.98
C LYS A 31 -7.74 -2.73 13.33
N PHE A 32 -7.50 -3.84 12.63
CA PHE A 32 -8.57 -4.70 12.15
C PHE A 32 -9.03 -5.64 13.27
N GLN A 33 -8.06 -6.20 14.01
CA GLN A 33 -8.31 -7.14 15.11
C GLN A 33 -9.07 -6.50 16.28
N ASN A 34 -8.79 -5.23 16.58
CA ASN A 34 -9.52 -4.49 17.61
C ASN A 34 -10.85 -3.89 17.10
N GLY A 35 -11.18 -4.07 15.81
CA GLY A 35 -12.40 -3.56 15.19
C GLY A 35 -12.44 -2.05 14.97
N GLU A 36 -11.33 -1.33 15.10
CA GLU A 36 -11.27 0.12 14.85
C GLU A 36 -11.41 0.46 13.35
N LEU A 37 -10.86 -0.38 12.48
CA LEU A 37 -10.87 -0.18 11.03
C LEU A 37 -11.39 -1.40 10.30
N THR A 38 -12.18 -1.16 9.25
CA THR A 38 -12.58 -2.22 8.32
C THR A 38 -11.47 -2.54 7.33
N GLU A 39 -11.59 -3.68 6.66
CA GLU A 39 -10.66 -4.12 5.62
C GLU A 39 -10.50 -3.05 4.52
N ASP A 40 -11.61 -2.55 3.97
CA ASP A 40 -11.61 -1.50 2.95
C ASP A 40 -11.00 -0.18 3.44
N GLN A 41 -11.18 0.17 4.72
CA GLN A 41 -10.56 1.38 5.29
C GLN A 41 -9.05 1.24 5.38
N ILE A 42 -8.55 0.07 5.77
CA ILE A 42 -7.11 -0.19 5.84
C ILE A 42 -6.51 -0.12 4.44
N PHE A 43 -7.17 -0.70 3.44
CA PHE A 43 -6.75 -0.60 2.04
C PHE A 43 -6.80 0.82 1.51
N ARG A 44 -7.84 1.58 1.86
CA ARG A 44 -7.94 2.98 1.44
C ARG A 44 -6.84 3.82 2.04
N ILE A 45 -6.56 3.68 3.34
CA ILE A 45 -5.46 4.38 4.02
C ILE A 45 -4.11 3.99 3.40
N PHE A 46 -3.95 2.72 3.05
CA PHE A 46 -2.75 2.24 2.37
C PHE A 46 -2.58 2.93 1.02
N LEU A 47 -3.60 2.94 0.16
CA LEU A 47 -3.54 3.59 -1.16
C LEU A 47 -3.35 5.09 -1.03
N ASP A 48 -4.11 5.76 -0.15
CA ASP A 48 -4.00 7.19 0.15
C ASP A 48 -2.58 7.60 0.62
N SER A 49 -1.78 6.66 1.11
CA SER A 49 -0.39 6.93 1.51
C SER A 49 0.54 7.06 0.32
N PHE A 50 0.26 6.34 -0.77
CA PHE A 50 1.03 6.40 -2.03
C PHE A 50 0.43 7.38 -3.03
N ASP A 51 -0.87 7.64 -2.91
CA ASP A 51 -1.62 8.54 -3.77
C ASP A 51 -1.05 9.95 -3.70
N SER A 52 -1.11 10.67 -4.81
CA SER A 52 -0.62 12.04 -4.81
C SER A 52 -1.51 12.91 -3.92
N PRO A 53 -0.96 13.87 -3.13
CA PRO A 53 -1.80 14.76 -2.33
C PRO A 53 -2.77 15.60 -3.17
N ASN A 54 -2.51 15.72 -4.47
CA ASN A 54 -3.31 16.47 -5.43
C ASN A 54 -4.32 15.61 -6.20
N ASP A 55 -4.20 14.29 -6.18
CA ASP A 55 -5.11 13.37 -6.87
C ASP A 55 -5.29 12.16 -5.96
N LYS A 56 -6.43 12.11 -5.27
CA LYS A 56 -6.77 11.01 -4.34
C LYS A 56 -7.85 10.13 -4.95
N ASP A 57 -7.56 9.55 -6.11
CA ASP A 57 -8.53 8.71 -6.82
C ASP A 57 -8.63 7.30 -6.19
N GLY A 58 -7.71 6.95 -5.29
CA GLY A 58 -7.62 5.63 -4.66
C GLY A 58 -7.06 4.57 -5.60
N LYS A 59 -6.22 4.99 -6.55
CA LYS A 59 -5.52 4.14 -7.49
C LYS A 59 -4.08 4.58 -7.50
N VAL A 60 -3.16 3.65 -7.27
CA VAL A 60 -1.74 3.99 -7.24
C VAL A 60 -1.14 3.62 -8.58
N THR A 61 -0.83 4.62 -9.38
CA THR A 61 -0.10 4.40 -10.63
C THR A 61 1.36 4.07 -10.35
N LYS A 62 2.03 3.47 -11.33
CA LYS A 62 3.47 3.21 -11.25
C LYS A 62 4.29 4.49 -11.03
N GLU A 63 3.83 5.59 -11.62
CA GLU A 63 4.51 6.89 -11.51
C GLU A 63 4.40 7.43 -10.09
N GLU A 64 3.23 7.36 -9.48
CA GLU A 64 3.00 7.77 -8.08
C GLU A 64 3.74 6.89 -7.09
N PHE A 65 3.74 5.58 -7.32
CA PHE A 65 4.53 4.65 -6.53
C PHE A 65 6.03 5.02 -6.58
N LEU A 66 6.56 5.32 -7.77
CA LEU A 66 7.95 5.75 -7.92
C LEU A 66 8.22 7.11 -7.30
N ASN A 67 7.29 8.06 -7.44
CA ASN A 67 7.39 9.40 -6.88
C ASN A 67 7.37 9.36 -5.35
N TYR A 68 6.50 8.53 -4.77
CA TYR A 68 6.47 8.24 -3.34
C TYR A 68 7.82 7.70 -2.87
N TYR A 69 8.37 6.66 -3.52
CA TYR A 69 9.69 6.14 -3.17
C TYR A 69 10.82 7.15 -3.40
N CYS A 70 10.73 8.02 -4.41
CA CYS A 70 11.72 9.06 -4.65
C CYS A 70 11.68 10.17 -3.59
N GLY A 71 10.48 10.55 -3.13
CA GLY A 71 10.28 11.57 -2.09
C GLY A 71 10.56 11.05 -0.68
N VAL A 72 10.10 9.83 -0.36
CA VAL A 72 10.31 9.21 0.96
C VAL A 72 11.73 8.68 1.12
N SER A 73 12.43 8.28 0.03
CA SER A 73 13.88 8.03 0.05
C SER A 73 14.71 9.25 0.46
N ALA A 74 14.15 10.46 0.42
CA ALA A 74 14.82 11.66 0.92
C ALA A 74 14.53 11.92 2.42
N SER A 75 13.59 11.21 3.04
CA SER A 75 13.08 11.43 4.40
C SER A 75 12.93 10.10 5.18
N ILE A 76 13.92 9.21 5.02
CA ILE A 76 13.94 7.82 5.50
C ILE A 76 14.03 7.76 7.03
N ASP A 77 12.87 7.77 7.68
CA ASP A 77 12.70 7.18 9.02
C ASP A 77 11.32 6.52 9.19
N SER A 78 10.31 6.92 8.39
CA SER A 78 8.97 6.32 8.42
C SER A 78 8.84 5.04 7.57
N ASP A 79 9.75 4.83 6.62
CA ASP A 79 9.73 3.71 5.66
C ASP A 79 10.01 2.35 6.30
N VAL A 80 10.82 2.30 7.37
CA VAL A 80 11.12 1.03 8.03
C VAL A 80 9.85 0.45 8.64
N TYR A 81 8.98 1.26 9.26
CA TYR A 81 7.73 0.76 9.81
C TYR A 81 6.79 0.22 8.74
N PHE A 82 6.68 0.94 7.62
CA PHE A 82 5.84 0.53 6.50
C PHE A 82 6.38 -0.71 5.79
N ILE A 83 7.68 -0.75 5.48
CA ILE A 83 8.36 -1.90 4.89
C ILE A 83 8.37 -3.10 5.84
N LEU A 84 8.48 -2.91 7.15
CA LEU A 84 8.43 -3.99 8.13
C LEU A 84 7.00 -4.54 8.27
N MET A 85 5.99 -3.66 8.19
CA MET A 85 4.58 -4.05 8.17
C MET A 85 4.24 -4.78 6.86
N MET A 86 4.79 -4.32 5.73
CA MET A 86 4.73 -5.02 4.45
C MET A 86 5.48 -6.35 4.50
N LYS A 87 6.72 -6.43 4.99
CA LYS A 87 7.42 -7.73 5.10
C LYS A 87 6.68 -8.71 6.00
N SER A 88 6.16 -8.25 7.13
CA SER A 88 5.39 -9.09 8.07
C SER A 88 4.06 -9.54 7.48
N ALA A 89 3.34 -8.65 6.78
CA ALA A 89 2.04 -8.99 6.19
C ALA A 89 2.16 -9.75 4.85
N TRP A 90 3.28 -9.60 4.14
CA TRP A 90 3.50 -10.19 2.81
C TRP A 90 4.38 -11.46 2.85
N LYS A 91 4.80 -11.91 4.05
CA LYS A 91 5.77 -13.00 4.26
C LYS A 91 6.90 -12.97 3.20
N LEU A 92 7.62 -11.85 3.16
CA LEU A 92 8.92 -11.75 2.48
C LEU A 92 10.04 -11.85 3.51
#